data_AF-A0A2V1DDU4-F1
#
_entry.id   AF-A0A2V1DDU4-F1
#
_cell.length_a   1.000
_cell.length_b   1.000
_cell.length_c   1.000
_cell.angle_alpha   90.00
_cell.angle_beta   90.00
_cell.angle_gamma   90.00
#
_symmetry.space_group_name_H-M   'P 1'
#
loop_
_entity.id
_entity.type
_entity.pdbx_description
1 polymer ?
#
loop_
_entity_poly.entity_id
_entity_poly.type
_entity_poly.pdbx_seq_one_letter_code
_entity_poly.pdbx_strand_id
1 'polypeptide(L)'
;MTALLQGSCICVPSEENRMADLATAMRKFHVTWALFTPSIVTLICPEDVLELNVSVLGGEAVSKANARTWATKKTLIVGYGPSETCVVSSAAIITNPQQNSG
;
A
#
# COMPACT_ATOMS: atom_id res chain seq x y z
N MET A 1 2.12 2.98 13.60
CA MET A 1 1.06 2.75 14.59
C MET A 1 -0.22 2.36 13.85
N THR A 2 -0.45 1.07 13.63
CA THR A 2 -1.36 0.58 12.56
C THR A 2 -2.45 -0.33 13.11
N ALA A 3 -3.54 -0.47 12.36
CA ALA A 3 -4.73 -1.29 12.57
C ALA A 3 -5.31 -1.40 14.01
N LEU A 4 -4.73 -2.21 14.89
CA LEU A 4 -5.30 -2.51 16.22
C LEU A 4 -5.45 -1.27 17.11
N LEU A 5 -4.50 -0.35 17.04
CA LEU A 5 -4.54 0.90 17.82
C LEU A 5 -5.60 1.89 17.32
N GLN A 6 -6.16 1.65 16.13
CA GLN A 6 -7.19 2.45 15.48
C GLN A 6 -8.56 1.74 15.44
N GLY A 7 -8.68 0.55 16.05
CA GLY A 7 -9.90 -0.26 16.00
C GLY A 7 -10.19 -0.88 14.63
N SER A 8 -9.19 -1.01 13.76
CA SER A 8 -9.34 -1.61 12.43
C SER A 8 -9.42 -3.14 12.49
N CYS A 9 -9.92 -3.74 11.41
CA CYS A 9 -9.89 -5.19 11.20
C CYS A 9 -8.55 -5.62 10.56
N ILE A 10 -7.97 -6.73 11.03
CA ILE A 10 -6.83 -7.37 10.37
C ILE A 10 -7.36 -8.47 9.43
N CYS A 11 -7.07 -8.33 8.15
CA CYS A 11 -7.46 -9.30 7.12
C CYS A 11 -6.32 -10.30 6.91
N VAL A 12 -6.56 -11.59 7.20
CA VAL A 12 -5.58 -12.65 7.04
C VAL A 12 -6.00 -13.55 5.86
N PRO A 13 -5.42 -13.39 4.66
CA PRO A 13 -5.70 -14.29 3.54
C PRO A 13 -5.09 -15.68 3.75
N SER A 14 -5.70 -16.70 3.15
CA SER A 14 -5.06 -18.03 3.05
C SER A 14 -3.78 -17.95 2.23
N GLU A 15 -2.88 -18.94 2.39
CA GLU A 15 -1.61 -18.98 1.66
C GLU A 15 -1.80 -18.98 0.14
N GLU A 16 -2.73 -19.79 -0.34
CA GLU A 16 -3.11 -19.85 -1.76
C GLU A 16 -3.55 -18.48 -2.27
N ASN A 17 -4.46 -17.81 -1.58
CA ASN A 17 -4.94 -16.48 -1.98
C ASN A 17 -3.82 -15.42 -1.91
N ARG A 18 -2.89 -15.55 -0.96
CA ARG A 18 -1.75 -14.63 -0.82
C ARG A 18 -0.77 -14.74 -1.98
N MET A 19 -0.56 -15.95 -2.50
CA MET A 19 0.43 -16.24 -3.54
C MET A 19 -0.13 -16.17 -4.96
N ALA A 20 -1.37 -16.64 -5.16
CA ALA A 20 -1.97 -16.77 -6.47
C ALA A 20 -2.72 -15.51 -6.92
N ASP A 21 -3.46 -14.86 -6.02
CA ASP A 21 -4.28 -13.69 -6.36
C ASP A 21 -4.56 -12.79 -5.15
N LEU A 22 -3.55 -12.00 -4.79
CA LEU A 22 -3.65 -11.07 -3.66
C LEU A 22 -4.71 -9.99 -3.89
N ALA A 23 -4.96 -9.57 -5.14
CA ALA A 23 -5.95 -8.57 -5.48
C ALA A 23 -7.38 -9.08 -5.20
N THR A 24 -7.69 -10.32 -5.57
CA THR A 24 -8.97 -10.97 -5.21
C THR A 24 -9.14 -11.07 -3.71
N ALA A 25 -8.08 -11.43 -2.98
CA ALA A 25 -8.14 -11.47 -1.52
C ALA A 25 -8.46 -10.08 -0.94
N MET A 26 -7.78 -9.03 -1.41
CA MET A 26 -8.00 -7.66 -0.96
C MET A 26 -9.44 -7.19 -1.23
N ARG A 27 -10.02 -7.52 -2.39
CA ARG A 27 -11.43 -7.23 -2.71
C ARG A 27 -12.38 -7.97 -1.77
N LYS A 28 -12.17 -9.27 -1.55
CA LYS A 28 -13.01 -10.08 -0.68
C LYS A 28 -13.02 -9.58 0.77
N PHE A 29 -11.88 -9.09 1.23
CA PHE A 29 -11.72 -8.55 2.58
C PHE A 29 -12.02 -7.05 2.70
N HIS A 30 -12.37 -6.38 1.60
CA HIS A 30 -12.63 -4.94 1.59
C HIS A 30 -11.46 -4.12 2.16
N VAL A 31 -10.22 -4.45 1.74
CA VAL A 31 -9.00 -3.85 2.29
C VAL A 31 -8.92 -2.37 1.92
N THR A 32 -8.87 -1.50 2.93
CA THR A 32 -8.81 -0.03 2.76
C THR A 32 -7.43 0.57 3.02
N TRP A 33 -6.55 -0.15 3.72
CA TRP A 33 -5.18 0.24 4.02
C TRP A 33 -4.25 -0.96 3.93
N ALA A 34 -3.10 -0.80 3.28
CA ALA A 34 -2.09 -1.84 3.21
C ALA A 34 -0.66 -1.26 3.13
N LEU A 35 0.31 -2.02 3.64
CA LEU A 35 1.73 -1.76 3.47
C LEU A 35 2.35 -2.90 2.67
N PHE A 36 2.98 -2.56 1.55
CA PHE A 36 3.63 -3.49 0.64
C PHE A 36 5.10 -3.13 0.43
N THR A 37 5.88 -4.10 -0.03
CA THR A 37 7.12 -3.76 -0.70
C THR A 37 6.85 -3.38 -2.16
N PRO A 38 7.71 -2.54 -2.77
CA PRO A 38 7.71 -2.27 -4.21
C PRO A 38 7.58 -3.51 -5.10
N SER A 39 8.25 -4.62 -4.78
CA SER A 39 8.17 -5.85 -5.58
C SER A 39 6.78 -6.51 -5.55
N ILE A 40 6.06 -6.42 -4.43
CA ILE A 40 4.68 -6.94 -4.33
C ILE A 40 3.70 -5.99 -5.01
N VAL A 41 3.86 -4.68 -4.82
CA VAL A 41 2.89 -3.71 -5.34
C VAL A 41 2.84 -3.69 -6.88
N THR A 42 3.92 -4.09 -7.55
CA THR A 42 3.97 -4.21 -9.02
C THR A 42 3.11 -5.35 -9.56
N LEU A 43 2.69 -6.29 -8.72
CA LEU A 43 1.84 -7.42 -9.11
C LEU A 43 0.34 -7.08 -9.05
N ILE A 44 -0.02 -5.89 -8.56
CA ILE A 44 -1.41 -5.48 -8.34
C ILE A 44 -1.70 -4.25 -9.20
N CYS A 45 -2.79 -4.28 -9.97
CA CYS A 45 -3.29 -3.07 -10.62
C CYS A 45 -4.15 -2.26 -9.63
N PRO A 46 -3.96 -0.94 -9.49
CA PRO A 46 -4.80 -0.13 -8.60
C PRO A 46 -6.31 -0.22 -8.88
N GLU A 47 -6.68 -0.45 -10.15
CA GLU A 47 -8.07 -0.60 -10.60
C GLU A 47 -8.70 -1.92 -10.11
N ASP A 48 -7.88 -2.92 -9.78
CA ASP A 48 -8.35 -4.20 -9.24
C ASP A 48 -8.69 -4.11 -7.74
N VAL A 49 -8.26 -3.05 -7.05
CA VAL A 49 -8.40 -2.85 -5.60
C VAL A 49 -9.02 -1.49 -5.30
N LEU A 50 -10.22 -1.26 -5.83
CA LEU A 50 -10.91 0.04 -5.75
C LEU A 50 -11.14 0.54 -4.32
N GLU A 51 -11.31 -0.36 -3.35
CA GLU A 51 -11.56 0.02 -1.96
C GLU A 51 -10.29 0.38 -1.18
N LEU A 52 -9.11 0.07 -1.71
CA LEU A 52 -7.85 0.48 -1.10
C LEU A 52 -7.71 2.00 -1.22
N ASN A 53 -7.72 2.71 -0.10
CA ASN A 53 -7.61 4.18 -0.07
C ASN A 53 -6.17 4.64 0.13
N VAL A 54 -5.43 3.90 0.97
CA VAL A 54 -4.05 4.21 1.35
C VAL A 54 -3.16 3.01 1.06
N SER A 55 -2.13 3.23 0.25
CA SER A 55 -1.05 2.28 0.00
C SER A 55 0.24 2.83 0.58
N VAL A 56 0.88 2.06 1.45
CA VAL A 56 2.20 2.37 1.99
C VAL A 56 3.24 1.49 1.31
N LEU A 57 4.30 2.08 0.79
CA LEU A 57 5.44 1.35 0.25
C LEU A 57 6.67 1.53 1.12
N GLY A 58 7.35 0.44 1.45
CA GLY A 58 8.57 0.47 2.25
C GLY A 58 9.35 -0.83 2.15
N GLY A 59 10.49 -0.91 2.85
CA GLY A 59 11.36 -2.08 2.86
C GLY A 59 12.24 -2.26 1.61
N GLU A 60 11.89 -1.66 0.48
CA GLU A 60 12.72 -1.59 -0.73
C GLU A 60 12.67 -0.18 -1.33
N ALA A 61 13.56 0.11 -2.29
CA ALA A 61 13.57 1.38 -2.99
C ALA A 61 12.31 1.54 -3.87
N VAL A 62 11.55 2.63 -3.64
CA VAL A 62 10.35 2.94 -4.42
C VAL A 62 10.75 3.59 -5.76
N SER A 63 10.38 2.94 -6.86
CA SER A 63 10.64 3.48 -8.20
C SER A 63 9.69 4.64 -8.56
N LYS A 64 10.12 5.53 -9.46
CA LYS A 64 9.24 6.58 -10.02
C LYS A 64 8.02 6.00 -10.74
N ALA A 65 8.13 4.80 -11.32
CA ALA A 65 7.02 4.12 -11.97
C ALA A 65 5.95 3.72 -10.95
N ASN A 66 6.34 3.09 -9.83
CA ASN A 66 5.43 2.75 -8.74
C ASN A 66 4.73 4.00 -8.19
N ALA A 67 5.50 5.08 -7.97
CA ALA A 67 4.95 6.34 -7.53
C ALA A 67 3.89 6.90 -8.49
N ARG A 68 4.16 6.92 -9.81
CA ARG A 68 3.20 7.39 -10.82
C ARG A 68 1.93 6.56 -10.89
N THR A 69 2.07 5.23 -10.86
CA THR A 69 0.92 4.30 -10.93
C THR A 69 0.01 4.43 -9.72
N TRP A 70 0.57 4.55 -8.52
CA TRP A 70 -0.21 4.50 -7.28
C TRP A 70 -0.66 5.87 -6.78
N ALA A 71 0.19 6.92 -6.89
CA ALA A 71 -0.16 8.25 -6.39
C ALA A 71 -1.22 8.99 -7.24
N THR A 72 -1.51 8.51 -8.45
CA THR A 72 -2.58 9.07 -9.30
C THR A 72 -3.96 8.54 -8.92
N LYS A 73 -4.03 7.38 -8.28
CA LYS A 73 -5.27 6.67 -8.00
C LYS A 73 -5.59 6.64 -6.51
N LYS A 74 -4.57 6.49 -5.67
CA LYS A 74 -4.67 6.24 -4.22
C LYS A 74 -3.76 7.20 -3.44
N THR A 75 -3.99 7.32 -2.14
CA THR A 75 -3.01 7.99 -1.26
C THR A 75 -1.78 7.10 -1.14
N LEU A 76 -0.65 7.55 -1.70
CA LEU A 76 0.61 6.83 -1.63
C LEU A 76 1.49 7.42 -0.52
N ILE A 77 1.91 6.56 0.40
CA ILE A 77 2.88 6.89 1.45
C ILE A 77 4.15 6.08 1.18
N VAL A 78 5.31 6.72 1.20
CA VAL A 78 6.60 6.02 1.19
C VAL A 78 7.16 6.05 2.60
N GLY A 79 7.28 4.87 3.22
CA GLY A 79 7.83 4.68 4.55
C GLY A 79 9.27 4.15 4.49
N TYR A 80 10.11 4.64 5.38
CA TYR A 80 11.45 4.14 5.62
C TYR A 80 11.67 3.93 7.11
N GLY A 81 12.32 2.83 7.48
CA GLY A 81 12.84 2.59 8.82
C GLY A 81 13.66 1.31 8.87
N PRO A 82 14.77 1.29 9.64
CA PRO A 82 15.47 0.05 9.94
C PRO A 82 14.66 -0.83 10.90
N SER A 83 14.93 -2.14 10.88
CA SER A 83 14.26 -3.15 11.72
C SER A 83 14.34 -2.82 13.21
N GLU A 84 15.47 -2.25 13.65
CA GLU A 84 15.78 -1.83 15.02
C GLU A 84 14.87 -0.68 15.53
N THR A 85 14.11 -0.04 14.63
CA THR A 85 13.26 1.13 14.95
C THR A 85 11.77 0.90 14.62
N CYS A 86 11.30 -0.34 14.76
CA CYS A 86 9.88 -0.70 14.59
C CYS A 86 9.35 -0.45 13.16
N VAL A 87 10.09 -0.92 12.14
CA VAL A 87 9.68 -1.02 10.72
C VAL A 87 9.63 0.31 9.96
N VAL A 88 8.89 1.31 10.43
CA VAL A 88 8.78 2.62 9.75
C VAL A 88 9.04 3.73 10.75
N SER A 89 10.17 4.42 10.61
CA SER A 89 10.58 5.54 11.46
C SER A 89 10.38 6.92 10.80
N SER A 90 10.25 6.94 9.47
CA SER A 90 9.96 8.14 8.68
C SER A 90 9.01 7.80 7.53
N ALA A 91 8.16 8.75 7.13
CA ALA A 91 7.24 8.56 6.03
C ALA A 91 6.96 9.88 5.30
N ALA A 92 6.73 9.81 3.99
CA ALA A 92 6.34 10.95 3.17
C ALA A 92 5.11 10.59 2.32
N ILE A 93 4.15 11.52 2.24
CA ILE A 93 3.02 11.41 1.31
C ILE A 93 3.51 11.85 -0.07
N ILE A 94 3.30 11.01 -1.07
CA ILE A 94 3.64 11.32 -2.46
C ILE A 94 2.39 11.86 -3.13
N THR A 95 2.35 13.17 -3.33
CA THR A 95 1.31 13.84 -4.11
C THR A 95 1.70 13.88 -5.58
N ASN A 96 0.80 13.51 -6.47
CA ASN A 96 1.02 13.71 -7.90
C ASN A 96 0.87 15.21 -8.25
N PRO A 97 1.89 15.89 -8.81
CA PRO A 97 1.81 17.31 -9.12
C PRO A 97 0.75 17.69 -10.17
N GLN A 98 0.13 16.73 -10.85
CA GLN A 98 -0.96 16.96 -11.81
C GLN A 98 -2.35 17.14 -11.14
N GLN A 99 -2.42 17.15 -9.80
CA GLN A 99 -3.66 17.34 -9.04
C GLN A 99 -3.84 18.78 -8.50
N ASN A 100 -2.93 19.71 -8.84
CA ASN A 100 -2.93 21.11 -8.38
C ASN A 100 -3.37 22.12 -9.47
N SER A 101 -4.23 21.72 -10.39
CA SER A 101 -4.87 22.61 -11.36
C SER A 101 -6.39 22.52 -11.22
N GLY A 102 -6.88 23.16 -10.16
CA GLY A 102 -8.29 23.46 -9.91
C GLY A 102 -8.40 24.92 -9.50
#